data_AF-A0A2E5FC03-F1
#
_entry.id   AF-A0A2E5FC03-F1
#
_cell.length_a   1.000
_cell.length_b   1.000
_cell.length_c   1.000
_cell.angle_alpha   90.00
_cell.angle_beta   90.00
_cell.angle_gamma   90.00
#
_symmetry.space_group_name_H-M   'P 1'
#
loop_
_entity.id
_entity.type
_entity.pdbx_description
1 polymer ?
#
loop_
_entity_poly.entity_id
_entity_poly.type
_entity_poly.pdbx_seq_one_letter_code
_entity_poly.pdbx_strand_id
1 'polypeptide(L)'
;MIIEDLFSLIESLPVKGKLILIENVPTSNFLSEGSYIECMRNHTNAKCPEKFANVEGELFYFNQMLESFAEKHRDKVLFIDPYDVLCKDSECIVREGDKLFYSDHTHLSHWGAALVANSAISKLK
;
A
#
# COMPACT_ATOMS: atom_id res chain seq x y z
N MET A 1 -8.66 8.85 -18.53
CA MET A 1 -8.72 7.72 -17.54
C MET A 1 -7.32 7.49 -17.01
N ILE A 2 -7.15 7.05 -15.76
CA ILE A 2 -5.81 6.92 -15.12
C ILE A 2 -4.78 6.19 -16.00
N ILE A 3 -5.17 5.10 -16.69
CA ILE A 3 -4.28 4.38 -17.59
C ILE A 3 -3.78 5.25 -18.76
N GLU A 4 -4.65 6.05 -19.36
CA GLU A 4 -4.28 6.96 -20.46
C GLU A 4 -3.33 8.07 -19.97
N ASP A 5 -3.54 8.54 -18.74
CA ASP A 5 -2.69 9.53 -18.10
C ASP A 5 -1.29 8.95 -17.80
N LEU A 6 -1.23 7.69 -17.33
CA LEU A 6 0.02 6.97 -17.12
C LEU A 6 0.77 6.72 -18.43
N PHE A 7 0.07 6.33 -19.50
CA PHE A 7 0.66 6.21 -20.83
C PHE A 7 1.25 7.54 -21.30
N SER A 8 0.48 8.62 -21.19
CA SER A 8 0.93 9.97 -21.59
C SER A 8 2.15 10.41 -20.78
N LEU A 9 2.18 10.09 -19.48
CA LEU A 9 3.34 10.36 -18.63
C LEU A 9 4.57 9.59 -19.09
N ILE A 10 4.45 8.27 -19.35
CA ILE A 10 5.57 7.43 -19.83
C ILE A 10 6.15 7.97 -21.14
N GLU A 11 5.30 8.32 -22.10
CA GLU A 11 5.71 8.88 -23.39
C GLU A 11 6.40 10.26 -23.25
N SER A 12 6.04 11.02 -22.21
CA SER A 12 6.67 12.33 -21.93
C SER A 12 8.04 12.23 -21.24
N LEU A 13 8.41 11.04 -20.73
CA LEU A 13 9.68 10.87 -20.02
C LEU A 13 10.88 11.00 -20.97
N PRO A 14 12.02 11.54 -20.48
CA PRO A 14 13.27 11.49 -21.23
C PRO A 14 13.65 10.06 -21.62
N VAL A 15 14.52 9.90 -22.63
CA VAL A 15 14.97 8.58 -23.11
C VAL A 15 15.44 7.66 -21.98
N LYS A 16 16.18 8.22 -21.01
CA LYS A 16 16.67 7.50 -19.82
C LYS A 16 15.79 7.65 -18.57
N GLY A 17 14.67 8.35 -18.68
CA GLY A 17 13.71 8.53 -17.59
C GLY A 17 12.95 7.23 -17.32
N LYS A 18 12.67 6.98 -16.04
CA LYS A 18 11.82 5.90 -15.56
C LYS A 18 10.74 6.47 -14.65
N LEU A 19 9.54 5.90 -14.73
CA LEU A 19 8.47 6.13 -13.78
C LEU A 19 8.61 5.11 -12.64
N ILE A 20 8.65 5.59 -11.41
CA ILE A 20 8.52 4.74 -10.23
C ILE A 20 7.08 4.90 -9.75
N LEU A 21 6.32 3.82 -9.80
CA LEU A 21 4.92 3.80 -9.44
C LEU A 21 4.79 3.08 -8.09
N ILE A 22 4.49 3.86 -7.04
CA ILE A 22 4.24 3.37 -5.68
C ILE A 22 2.74 3.43 -5.46
N GLU A 23 2.13 2.27 -5.25
CA GLU A 23 0.68 2.15 -5.22
C GLU A 23 0.02 2.46 -3.89
N ASN A 24 -1.30 2.31 -3.85
CA ASN A 24 -2.09 2.54 -2.64
C ASN A 24 -1.77 1.50 -1.55
N VAL A 25 -2.00 1.92 -0.30
CA VAL A 25 -1.83 1.06 0.87
C VAL A 25 -3.15 0.36 1.23
N PRO A 26 -3.12 -0.73 2.01
CA PRO A 26 -4.34 -1.48 2.36
C PRO A 26 -5.35 -0.74 3.23
N THR A 27 -4.95 0.35 3.90
CA THR A 27 -5.65 1.00 5.03
C THR A 27 -5.85 0.07 6.22
N SER A 28 -6.48 0.55 7.29
CA SER A 28 -6.73 -0.24 8.51
C SER A 28 -7.98 -1.15 8.42
N ASN A 29 -8.29 -1.71 7.25
CA ASN A 29 -9.50 -2.50 6.96
C ASN A 29 -10.81 -1.68 6.88
N PHE A 30 -10.80 -0.56 6.16
CA PHE A 30 -11.98 0.33 6.01
C PHE A 30 -12.64 0.76 7.33
N LEU A 31 -11.90 0.73 8.44
CA LEU A 31 -12.40 1.26 9.70
C LEU A 31 -12.74 2.74 9.49
N SER A 32 -13.84 3.21 10.07
CA SER A 32 -14.04 4.65 10.19
C SER A 32 -13.04 5.21 11.21
N GLU A 33 -12.70 6.49 11.12
CA GLU A 33 -11.83 7.17 12.10
C GLU A 33 -12.21 6.86 13.56
N GLY A 34 -13.51 6.91 13.87
CA GLY A 34 -14.02 6.60 15.21
C GLY A 34 -13.77 5.14 15.63
N SER A 35 -13.90 4.20 14.69
CA SER A 35 -13.63 2.78 14.93
C SER A 35 -12.14 2.51 15.14
N TYR A 36 -11.27 3.20 14.40
CA TYR A 36 -9.82 3.12 14.59
C TYR A 36 -9.41 3.66 15.96
N ILE A 37 -9.93 4.83 16.37
CA ILE A 37 -9.66 5.39 17.70
C ILE A 37 -10.18 4.45 18.81
N GLU A 38 -11.36 3.85 18.65
CA GLU A 38 -11.88 2.86 19.61
C GLU A 38 -10.95 1.64 19.72
N CYS A 39 -10.47 1.13 18.59
CA CYS A 39 -9.47 0.05 18.50
C CYS A 39 -8.17 0.42 19.24
N MET A 40 -7.70 1.65 19.05
CA MET A 40 -6.51 2.17 19.73
C MET A 40 -6.68 2.34 21.23
N ARG A 41 -7.88 2.67 21.70
CA ARG A 41 -8.17 2.84 23.13
C ARG A 41 -8.45 1.53 23.86
N ASN A 42 -8.91 0.50 23.14
CA ASN A 42 -9.38 -0.73 23.73
C ASN A 42 -8.77 -1.96 23.04
N HIS A 43 -7.51 -2.23 23.39
CA HIS A 43 -6.65 -3.25 22.79
C HIS A 43 -7.18 -4.70 22.88
N THR A 44 -8.23 -4.96 23.64
CA THR A 44 -8.87 -6.27 23.79
C THR A 44 -10.22 -6.37 23.04
N ASN A 45 -10.60 -5.33 22.29
CA ASN A 45 -11.86 -5.28 21.57
C ASN A 45 -11.80 -6.13 20.29
N ALA A 46 -12.76 -7.05 20.10
CA ALA A 46 -12.87 -7.88 18.89
C ALA A 46 -13.02 -7.06 17.60
N LYS A 47 -13.33 -5.76 17.70
CA LYS A 47 -13.38 -4.80 16.58
C LYS A 47 -12.02 -4.27 16.12
N CYS A 48 -10.94 -4.64 16.81
CA CYS A 48 -9.58 -4.21 16.52
C CYS A 48 -8.75 -5.41 16.06
N PRO A 49 -9.00 -5.93 14.84
CA PRO A 49 -8.27 -7.09 14.38
C PRO A 49 -6.82 -6.72 14.13
N GLU A 50 -5.88 -7.56 14.57
CA GLU A 50 -4.45 -7.37 14.28
C GLU A 50 -4.16 -7.44 12.78
N LYS A 51 -5.03 -8.16 12.05
CA LYS A 51 -4.92 -8.42 10.62
C LYS A 51 -6.28 -8.54 9.95
N PHE A 52 -6.33 -8.38 8.64
CA PHE A 52 -7.53 -8.59 7.83
C PHE A 52 -7.16 -9.16 6.46
N ALA A 53 -8.13 -9.70 5.71
CA ALA A 53 -7.81 -10.31 4.42
C ALA A 53 -7.34 -9.22 3.43
N ASN A 54 -6.28 -9.48 2.67
CA ASN A 54 -5.75 -8.48 1.73
C ASN A 54 -6.75 -8.03 0.66
N VAL A 55 -7.66 -8.90 0.25
CA VAL A 55 -8.75 -8.59 -0.68
C VAL A 55 -9.76 -7.59 -0.12
N GLU A 56 -9.79 -7.41 1.20
CA GLU A 56 -10.56 -6.38 1.90
C GLU A 56 -9.74 -5.08 2.07
N GLY A 57 -8.54 -5.00 1.50
CA GLY A 57 -7.75 -3.78 1.50
C GLY A 57 -8.25 -2.78 0.48
N GLU A 58 -8.05 -1.49 0.79
CA GLU A 58 -8.41 -0.41 -0.11
C GLU A 58 -7.65 -0.53 -1.44
N LEU A 59 -8.41 -0.48 -2.54
CA LEU A 59 -7.88 -0.52 -3.90
C LEU A 59 -7.05 -1.79 -4.24
N PHE A 60 -7.22 -2.92 -3.52
CA PHE A 60 -6.51 -4.17 -3.80
C PHE A 60 -6.52 -4.56 -5.30
N TYR A 61 -7.70 -4.68 -5.91
CA TYR A 61 -7.82 -5.03 -7.34
C TYR A 61 -7.31 -3.93 -8.28
N PHE A 62 -7.33 -2.67 -7.85
CA PHE A 62 -6.83 -1.56 -8.63
C PHE A 62 -5.30 -1.58 -8.68
N ASN A 63 -4.63 -1.88 -7.57
CA ASN A 63 -3.18 -2.10 -7.53
C ASN A 63 -2.79 -3.25 -8.48
N GLN A 64 -3.52 -4.37 -8.47
CA GLN A 64 -3.27 -5.51 -9.37
C GLN A 64 -3.42 -5.15 -10.87
N MET A 65 -4.37 -4.27 -11.19
CA MET A 65 -4.51 -3.74 -12.55
C MET A 65 -3.30 -2.85 -12.93
N LEU A 66 -2.79 -2.04 -12.00
CA LEU A 66 -1.62 -1.18 -12.23
C LEU A 66 -0.31 -1.97 -12.30
N GLU A 67 -0.20 -3.06 -11.54
CA GLU A 67 0.89 -4.04 -11.66
C GLU A 67 0.92 -4.62 -13.07
N SER A 68 -0.22 -5.11 -13.56
CA SER A 68 -0.37 -5.64 -14.92
C SER A 68 -0.04 -4.60 -16.01
N PHE A 69 -0.31 -3.32 -15.75
CA PHE A 69 0.07 -2.23 -16.63
C PHE A 69 1.60 -2.01 -16.61
N ALA A 70 2.22 -1.99 -15.43
CA ALA A 70 3.65 -1.79 -15.27
C ALA A 70 4.46 -2.95 -15.86
N GLU A 71 4.00 -4.20 -15.75
CA GLU A 71 4.65 -5.37 -16.36
C GLU A 71 4.79 -5.24 -17.88
N LYS A 72 3.78 -4.65 -18.55
CA LYS A 72 3.79 -4.37 -19.98
C LYS A 72 4.78 -3.26 -20.37
N HIS A 73 5.18 -2.42 -19.42
CA HIS A 73 6.08 -1.28 -19.60
C HIS A 73 7.33 -1.37 -18.72
N ARG A 74 7.78 -2.58 -18.39
CA ARG A 74 8.87 -2.84 -17.42
C ARG A 74 10.21 -2.19 -17.77
N ASP A 75 10.39 -1.75 -19.01
CA ASP A 75 11.56 -1.00 -19.46
C ASP A 75 11.54 0.47 -18.97
N LYS A 76 10.34 1.03 -18.76
CA LYS A 76 10.11 2.41 -18.34
C LYS A 76 9.50 2.55 -16.96
N VAL A 77 8.82 1.52 -16.45
CA VAL A 77 8.07 1.56 -15.20
C VAL A 77 8.66 0.57 -14.20
N LEU A 78 8.96 1.05 -13.00
CA LEU A 78 9.21 0.22 -11.84
C LEU A 78 7.98 0.27 -10.94
N PHE A 79 7.40 -0.89 -10.68
CA PHE A 79 6.22 -1.04 -9.82
C PHE A 79 6.63 -1.42 -8.39
N ILE A 80 6.00 -0.77 -7.42
CA ILE A 80 6.19 -1.03 -5.99
C ILE A 80 4.81 -1.14 -5.35
N ASP A 81 4.40 -2.37 -5.04
CA ASP A 81 3.19 -2.61 -4.27
C ASP A 81 3.47 -2.52 -2.77
N PRO A 82 2.84 -1.60 -2.02
CA PRO A 82 2.92 -1.61 -0.56
C PRO A 82 2.33 -2.89 0.07
N TYR A 83 1.41 -3.59 -0.62
CA TYR A 83 0.83 -4.83 -0.12
C TYR A 83 1.89 -5.93 0.08
N ASP A 84 2.98 -5.93 -0.71
CA ASP A 84 4.12 -6.87 -0.55
C ASP A 84 4.73 -6.83 0.86
N VAL A 85 4.60 -5.68 1.54
CA VAL A 85 5.27 -5.40 2.81
C VAL A 85 4.28 -5.32 3.96
N LEU A 86 3.10 -4.75 3.68
CA LEU A 86 2.06 -4.53 4.67
C LEU A 86 1.17 -5.76 4.86
N CYS A 87 1.27 -6.76 3.97
CA CYS A 87 0.50 -7.98 4.03
C CYS A 87 1.40 -9.23 3.95
N LYS A 88 1.04 -10.28 4.68
CA LYS A 88 1.72 -11.58 4.71
C LYS A 88 0.69 -12.69 4.69
N ASP A 89 0.95 -13.76 3.95
CA ASP A 89 0.06 -14.94 3.88
C ASP A 89 -1.40 -14.56 3.54
N SER A 90 -1.58 -13.60 2.63
CA SER A 90 -2.88 -13.02 2.23
C SER A 90 -3.62 -12.23 3.33
N GLU A 91 -2.94 -11.84 4.41
CA GLU A 91 -3.47 -11.00 5.47
C GLU A 91 -2.68 -9.68 5.59
N CYS A 92 -3.36 -8.54 5.60
CA CYS A 92 -2.76 -7.24 5.85
C CYS A 92 -2.70 -6.92 7.35
N ILE A 93 -1.58 -6.38 7.80
CA ILE A 93 -1.28 -6.16 9.21
C ILE A 93 -1.74 -4.77 9.61
N VAL A 94 -2.59 -4.69 10.63
CA VAL A 94 -2.98 -3.43 11.30
C VAL A 94 -2.04 -3.17 12.48
N ARG A 95 -1.69 -4.25 13.20
CA ARG A 95 -0.90 -4.19 14.43
C ARG A 95 -0.02 -5.44 14.60
N GLU A 96 1.19 -5.23 15.13
CA GLU A 96 2.10 -6.30 15.56
C GLU A 96 2.71 -5.93 16.92
N GLY A 97 2.26 -6.56 18.01
CA GLY A 97 2.66 -6.18 19.37
C GLY A 97 2.26 -4.73 19.68
N ASP A 98 3.19 -3.87 20.07
CA ASP A 98 2.92 -2.44 20.33
C ASP A 98 3.08 -1.55 19.09
N LYS A 99 3.35 -2.15 17.92
CA LYS A 99 3.56 -1.42 16.67
C LYS A 99 2.27 -1.33 15.88
N LEU A 100 1.90 -0.12 15.51
CA LEU A 100 0.77 0.17 14.63
C LEU A 100 1.28 0.44 13.24
N PHE A 101 0.64 -0.13 12.24
CA PHE A 101 1.00 0.09 10.84
C PHE A 101 0.38 1.39 10.29
N TYR A 102 -0.72 1.83 10.89
CA TYR A 102 -1.46 3.04 10.52
C TYR A 102 -1.46 4.05 11.67
N SER A 103 -1.54 5.35 11.37
CA SER A 103 -1.71 6.43 12.37
C SER A 103 -3.16 6.77 12.62
N ASP A 104 -3.98 6.55 11.61
CA ASP A 104 -5.43 6.70 11.61
C ASP A 104 -6.02 5.59 10.73
N HIS A 105 -7.27 5.74 10.29
CA HIS A 105 -7.89 4.68 9.52
C HIS A 105 -7.33 4.47 8.10
N THR A 106 -6.69 5.49 7.50
CA THR A 106 -6.24 5.50 6.09
C THR A 106 -4.72 5.65 5.97
N HIS A 107 -4.09 6.46 6.80
CA HIS A 107 -2.68 6.84 6.67
C HIS A 107 -1.76 5.88 7.44
N LEU A 108 -0.61 5.56 6.84
CA LEU A 108 0.44 4.80 7.51
C LEU A 108 1.01 5.57 8.70
N SER A 109 1.32 4.84 9.77
CA SER A 109 2.14 5.38 10.85
C SER A 109 3.57 5.62 10.35
N HIS A 110 4.39 6.34 11.14
CA HIS A 110 5.81 6.46 10.85
C HIS A 110 6.50 5.08 10.71
N TRP A 111 6.08 4.10 11.53
CA TRP A 111 6.60 2.74 11.44
C TRP A 111 6.17 2.05 10.14
N GLY A 112 4.88 2.08 9.79
CA GLY A 112 4.37 1.49 8.55
C GLY A 112 4.98 2.12 7.29
N ALA A 113 5.09 3.45 7.27
CA ALA A 113 5.72 4.18 6.17
C ALA A 113 7.20 3.83 6.00
N ALA A 114 7.94 3.64 7.10
CA ALA A 114 9.34 3.22 7.03
C ALA A 114 9.51 1.84 6.39
N LEU A 115 8.59 0.91 6.62
CA LEU A 115 8.62 -0.41 5.98
C LEU A 115 8.47 -0.29 4.45
N VAL A 116 7.47 0.46 3.99
CA VAL A 116 7.22 0.69 2.56
C VAL A 116 8.39 1.42 1.91
N ALA A 117 8.89 2.49 2.54
CA ALA A 117 10.03 3.27 2.03
C ALA A 117 11.31 2.42 1.91
N ASN A 118 11.61 1.59 2.92
CA ASN A 118 12.77 0.71 2.87
C ASN A 118 12.65 -0.33 1.75
N SER A 119 11.46 -0.91 1.55
CA SER A 119 11.20 -1.82 0.43
C SER A 119 11.38 -1.12 -0.91
N ALA A 120 10.81 0.07 -1.07
CA ALA A 120 10.95 0.89 -2.27
C ALA A 120 12.43 1.19 -2.59
N ILE A 121 13.20 1.66 -1.60
CA ILE A 121 14.63 1.94 -1.76
C ILE A 121 15.41 0.67 -2.14
N SER A 122 15.02 -0.49 -1.61
CA SER A 122 15.70 -1.76 -1.95
C SER A 122 15.48 -2.19 -3.41
N LYS A 123 14.32 -1.86 -3.99
CA LYS A 123 13.98 -2.12 -5.40
C LYS A 123 14.65 -1.13 -6.37
N LEU A 124 15.26 -0.05 -5.86
CA LEU A 124 15.95 0.98 -6.65
C LEU A 124 17.47 0.78 -6.78
N LYS A 125 18.03 -0.19 -6.05
CA LYS A 125 19.46 -0.55 -6.08
C LYS A 125 19.74 -1.55 -7.20
#